data_AF-A0A1Y4UJQ9-F1
#
_entry.id   AF-A0A1Y4UJQ9-F1
#
_cell.length_a   1.000
_cell.length_b   1.000
_cell.length_c   1.000
_cell.angle_alpha   90.00
_cell.angle_beta   90.00
_cell.angle_gamma   90.00
#
_symmetry.space_group_name_H-M   'P 1'
#
loop_
_entity.id
_entity.type
_entity.pdbx_description
1 polymer ?
#
loop_
_entity_poly.entity_id
_entity_poly.type
_entity_poly.pdbx_seq_one_letter_code
_entity_poly.pdbx_strand_id
1 'polypeptide(L)'
;MKRLLSLLVTGSLLVTPVLATQTGVEDSFPAVREPASFADVASGSWYTDAAGLCYVTGLLNGTGNGNFSPSRSVTIGEAATLAARIHHILSGGDGTLP
;
A
#
# COMPACT_ATOMS: atom_id res chain seq x y z
N MET A 1 29.88 11.88 -46.44
CA MET A 1 30.04 12.21 -45.00
C MET A 1 28.96 13.19 -44.48
N LYS A 2 27.70 13.09 -44.92
CA LYS A 2 26.58 13.95 -44.44
C LYS A 2 25.31 13.16 -44.06
N ARG A 3 25.32 11.84 -44.24
CA ARG A 3 24.23 10.93 -43.82
C ARG A 3 24.56 10.13 -42.55
N LEU A 4 25.78 10.28 -42.04
CA LEU A 4 26.22 9.71 -40.76
C LEU A 4 25.97 10.65 -39.57
N LEU A 5 25.82 11.96 -39.83
CA LEU A 5 25.64 12.97 -38.78
C LEU A 5 24.16 13.28 -38.47
N SER A 6 23.24 12.88 -39.34
CA SER A 6 21.79 13.05 -39.13
C SER A 6 21.18 11.98 -38.22
N LEU A 7 21.90 10.89 -37.94
CA LEU A 7 21.40 9.81 -37.09
C LEU A 7 21.65 10.05 -35.59
N LEU A 8 22.50 11.02 -35.25
CA LEU A 8 22.90 11.34 -33.87
C LEU A 8 22.04 12.44 -33.20
N VAL A 9 21.20 13.16 -33.95
CA VAL A 9 20.37 14.25 -33.39
C VAL A 9 18.91 13.85 -33.18
N THR A 10 18.39 12.85 -33.90
CA THR A 10 17.00 12.37 -33.73
C THR A 10 16.86 11.28 -32.67
N GLY A 11 17.97 10.70 -32.19
CA GLY A 11 17.99 9.74 -31.08
C GLY A 11 17.96 10.36 -29.68
N SER A 12 17.99 11.71 -29.59
CA SER A 12 18.01 12.46 -28.32
C SER A 12 16.68 13.11 -27.96
N LEU A 13 15.57 12.77 -28.64
CA LEU A 13 14.26 12.96 -28.03
C LEU A 13 14.05 11.80 -27.07
N LEU A 14 14.69 11.93 -25.92
CA LEU A 14 14.44 11.15 -24.73
C LEU A 14 12.94 10.99 -24.61
N VAL A 15 12.51 9.74 -24.78
CA VAL A 15 11.37 9.18 -24.08
C VAL A 15 11.55 9.61 -22.63
N THR A 16 10.97 10.73 -22.25
CA THR A 16 10.46 10.83 -20.91
C THR A 16 9.25 9.90 -20.96
N PRO A 17 9.26 8.73 -20.30
CA PRO A 17 8.07 8.50 -19.54
C PRO A 17 8.11 9.64 -18.54
N VAL A 18 7.38 10.73 -18.84
CA VAL A 18 6.61 11.32 -17.76
C VAL A 18 5.74 10.15 -17.34
N LEU A 19 6.28 9.35 -16.42
CA LEU A 19 5.48 8.57 -15.54
C LEU A 19 4.78 9.68 -14.77
N ALA A 20 3.65 10.13 -15.33
CA ALA A 20 2.52 10.38 -14.49
C ALA A 20 2.33 9.04 -13.76
N THR A 21 3.07 8.86 -12.66
CA THR A 21 2.60 8.05 -11.56
C THR A 21 1.28 8.72 -11.26
N GLN A 22 0.23 8.19 -11.88
CA GLN A 22 -1.10 8.32 -11.36
C GLN A 22 -0.94 7.68 -9.99
N THR A 23 -0.59 8.50 -8.99
CA THR A 23 -0.38 8.07 -7.61
C THR A 23 -1.77 7.64 -7.18
N GLY A 24 -2.09 6.38 -7.43
CA GLY A 24 -3.29 5.77 -6.93
C GLY A 24 -3.24 5.89 -5.42
N VAL A 25 -4.40 5.90 -4.77
CA VAL A 25 -4.47 5.76 -3.31
C VAL A 25 -3.62 4.56 -2.84
N GLU A 26 -3.50 3.54 -3.69
CA GLU A 26 -2.63 2.36 -3.50
C GLU A 26 -1.13 2.70 -3.31
N ASP A 27 -0.57 3.69 -4.02
CA ASP A 27 0.82 4.13 -3.80
C ASP A 27 1.00 4.82 -2.44
N SER A 28 -0.10 5.30 -1.86
CA SER A 28 -0.06 6.02 -0.59
C SER A 28 0.09 5.09 0.60
N PHE A 29 -0.15 3.77 0.43
CA PHE A 29 -0.03 2.78 1.50
C PHE A 29 1.00 1.71 1.12
N PRO A 30 2.31 1.99 1.27
CA PRO A 30 3.33 1.01 0.96
C PRO A 30 3.20 -0.23 1.85
N ALA A 31 3.46 -1.41 1.27
CA ALA A 31 3.58 -2.62 2.05
C ALA A 31 4.84 -2.54 2.92
N VAL A 32 4.66 -2.62 4.24
CA VAL A 32 5.72 -2.62 5.25
C VAL A 32 5.90 -4.01 5.90
N ARG A 33 5.02 -4.96 5.57
CA ARG A 33 5.03 -6.34 6.04
C ARG A 33 4.80 -7.32 4.88
N GLU A 34 5.41 -8.50 4.99
CA GLU A 34 5.12 -9.62 4.10
C GLU A 34 3.67 -10.11 4.29
N PRO A 35 3.01 -10.65 3.26
CA PRO A 35 1.67 -11.21 3.39
C PRO A 35 1.59 -12.32 4.44
N ALA A 36 0.52 -12.32 5.22
CA ALA A 36 0.23 -13.36 6.19
C ALA A 36 -1.19 -13.93 6.00
N SER A 37 -1.34 -15.21 6.31
CA SER A 37 -2.65 -15.88 6.40
C SER A 37 -3.14 -15.87 7.84
N PHE A 38 -4.43 -15.62 8.02
CA PHE A 38 -5.10 -15.74 9.32
C PHE A 38 -6.01 -16.95 9.34
N ALA A 39 -6.04 -17.67 10.46
CA ALA A 39 -6.83 -18.89 10.61
C ALA A 39 -8.35 -18.65 10.49
N ASP A 40 -8.80 -17.43 10.82
CA ASP A 40 -10.19 -17.00 10.79
C ASP A 40 -10.56 -16.15 9.57
N VAL A 41 -9.68 -16.08 8.56
CA VAL A 41 -9.96 -15.42 7.29
C VAL A 41 -10.01 -16.49 6.20
N ALA A 42 -11.23 -16.97 5.91
CA ALA A 42 -11.45 -17.95 4.85
C ALA A 42 -11.20 -17.32 3.48
N SER A 43 -10.51 -18.05 2.60
CA SER A 43 -10.25 -17.62 1.22
C SER A 43 -11.55 -17.33 0.47
N GLY A 44 -11.60 -16.22 -0.27
CA GLY A 44 -12.77 -15.80 -1.04
C GLY A 44 -13.88 -15.15 -0.21
N SER A 45 -13.66 -14.91 1.08
CA SER A 45 -14.54 -14.03 1.85
C SER A 45 -14.43 -12.60 1.30
N TRP A 46 -15.51 -11.83 1.35
CA TRP A 46 -15.54 -10.47 0.81
C TRP A 46 -14.49 -9.54 1.43
N TYR A 47 -14.03 -9.85 2.66
CA TYR A 47 -13.01 -9.10 3.39
C TYR A 47 -11.60 -9.69 3.29
N THR A 48 -11.38 -10.79 2.57
CA THR A 48 -10.06 -11.47 2.51
C THR A 48 -8.96 -10.51 2.05
N ASP A 49 -9.19 -9.82 0.94
CA ASP A 49 -8.22 -8.88 0.38
C ASP A 49 -8.00 -7.67 1.30
N ALA A 50 -9.09 -7.14 1.87
CA ALA A 50 -9.02 -6.00 2.80
C ALA A 50 -8.24 -6.34 4.09
N ALA A 51 -8.45 -7.54 4.65
CA ALA A 51 -7.72 -8.01 5.82
C ALA A 51 -6.22 -8.17 5.51
N GLY A 52 -5.90 -8.73 4.34
CA GLY A 52 -4.54 -8.83 3.84
C GLY A 52 -3.89 -7.46 3.66
N LEU A 53 -4.57 -6.51 3.00
CA LEU A 53 -4.11 -5.15 2.81
C LEU A 53 -3.85 -4.42 4.13
N CYS A 54 -4.81 -4.48 5.06
CA CYS A 54 -4.63 -3.86 6.38
C CYS A 54 -3.44 -4.45 7.14
N TYR A 55 -3.15 -5.74 6.93
CA TYR A 55 -1.95 -6.36 7.48
C TYR A 55 -0.69 -5.86 6.75
N VAL A 56 -0.55 -6.02 5.45
CA VAL A 56 0.72 -5.67 4.77
C VAL A 56 1.07 -4.19 4.90
N THR A 57 0.08 -3.30 5.02
CA THR A 57 0.27 -1.85 5.13
C THR A 57 0.55 -1.33 6.55
N GLY A 58 0.58 -2.17 7.58
CA GLY A 58 0.80 -1.65 8.94
C GLY A 58 -0.48 -1.20 9.68
N LEU A 59 -1.61 -1.07 8.98
CA LEU A 59 -2.84 -0.49 9.53
C LEU A 59 -3.45 -1.31 10.66
N LEU A 60 -3.55 -2.64 10.50
CA LEU A 60 -4.06 -3.56 11.52
C LEU A 60 -3.14 -4.78 11.67
N ASN A 61 -3.05 -5.30 12.89
CA ASN A 61 -2.24 -6.48 13.22
C ASN A 61 -3.08 -7.75 13.36
N GLY A 62 -4.41 -7.63 13.40
CA GLY A 62 -5.27 -8.66 13.95
C GLY A 62 -5.27 -8.66 15.48
N THR A 63 -5.86 -9.68 16.08
CA THR A 63 -6.04 -9.80 17.54
C THR A 63 -5.00 -10.71 18.21
N GLY A 64 -4.03 -11.23 17.44
CA GLY A 64 -3.02 -12.17 17.92
C GLY A 64 -3.41 -13.64 17.73
N ASN A 65 -2.53 -14.56 18.14
CA ASN A 65 -2.71 -16.02 18.02
C ASN A 65 -3.02 -16.55 16.61
N GLY A 66 -2.63 -15.81 15.55
CA GLY A 66 -2.94 -16.17 14.17
C GLY A 66 -4.32 -15.76 13.68
N ASN A 67 -5.01 -14.89 14.43
CA ASN A 67 -6.37 -14.41 14.13
C ASN A 67 -6.41 -12.93 13.73
N PHE A 68 -7.23 -12.61 12.74
CA PHE A 68 -7.58 -11.24 12.38
C PHE A 68 -8.80 -10.73 13.14
N SER A 69 -9.74 -11.63 13.47
CA SER A 69 -11.05 -11.35 14.07
C SER A 69 -11.95 -10.40 13.24
N PRO A 70 -12.31 -10.75 11.99
CA PRO A 70 -13.07 -9.85 11.11
C PRO A 70 -14.48 -9.52 11.61
N SER A 71 -15.09 -10.39 12.42
CA SER A 71 -16.44 -10.22 12.97
C SER A 71 -16.47 -9.50 14.33
N ARG A 72 -15.30 -9.13 14.87
CA ARG A 72 -15.21 -8.44 16.16
C ARG A 72 -15.65 -6.99 16.00
N SER A 73 -16.42 -6.50 16.97
CA SER A 73 -16.70 -5.07 17.07
C SER A 73 -15.43 -4.26 17.33
N VAL A 74 -15.27 -3.18 16.59
CA VAL A 74 -14.18 -2.21 16.76
C VAL A 74 -14.62 -1.16 17.78
N THR A 75 -13.75 -0.88 18.77
CA THR A 75 -13.96 0.21 19.73
C THR A 75 -13.69 1.57 19.08
N ILE A 76 -14.24 2.64 19.65
CA ILE A 76 -13.96 4.01 19.18
C ILE A 76 -12.46 4.33 19.27
N GLY A 77 -11.77 3.81 20.30
CA GLY A 77 -10.32 3.97 20.45
C GLY A 77 -9.51 3.29 19.35
N GLU A 78 -9.87 2.06 18.98
CA GLU A 78 -9.26 1.35 17.85
C GLU A 78 -9.55 2.08 16.53
N ALA A 79 -10.77 2.58 16.31
CA ALA A 79 -11.11 3.37 15.13
C ALA A 79 -10.33 4.69 15.04
N ALA A 80 -10.19 5.42 16.16
CA ALA A 80 -9.39 6.64 16.23
C ALA A 80 -7.90 6.36 15.98
N THR A 81 -7.39 5.24 16.52
CA THR A 81 -6.02 4.78 16.27
C THR A 81 -5.81 4.49 14.78
N LEU A 82 -6.75 3.78 14.14
CA LEU A 82 -6.68 3.50 12.71
C LEU A 82 -6.65 4.79 11.87
N ALA A 83 -7.51 5.75 12.20
CA ALA A 83 -7.52 7.06 11.54
C ALA A 83 -6.20 7.82 11.71
N ALA A 84 -5.60 7.79 12.90
CA ALA A 84 -4.30 8.40 13.16
C ALA A 84 -3.18 7.74 12.35
N ARG A 85 -3.18 6.40 12.24
CA ARG A 85 -2.20 5.67 11.42
C ARG A 85 -2.32 6.02 9.94
N ILE A 86 -3.55 6.07 9.43
CA ILE A 86 -3.84 6.49 8.05
C ILE A 86 -3.28 7.89 7.82
N HIS A 87 -3.58 8.85 8.69
CA HIS A 87 -3.06 10.21 8.58
C HIS A 87 -1.52 10.24 8.60
N HIS A 88 -0.88 9.45 9.48
CA HIS A 88 0.56 9.38 9.57
C HIS A 88 1.19 8.88 8.26
N ILE A 89 0.64 7.82 7.68
CA ILE A 89 1.09 7.26 6.40
C ILE A 89 0.94 8.29 5.28
N LEU A 90 -0.23 8.92 5.17
CA LEU A 90 -0.50 9.95 4.16
C LEU A 90 0.37 11.21 4.33
N SER A 91 0.93 11.43 5.52
CA SER A 91 1.87 12.52 5.82
C SER A 91 3.34 12.14 5.57
N GLY A 92 3.60 10.94 5.04
CA GLY A 92 4.96 10.43 4.75
C GLY A 92 5.58 9.57 5.86
N GLY A 93 4.82 9.22 6.89
CA GLY A 93 5.23 8.28 7.94
C GLY A 93 4.99 6.81 7.57
N ASP A 94 5.29 5.91 8.50
CA ASP A 94 5.19 4.44 8.34
C ASP A 94 3.93 3.84 9.03
N GLY A 95 3.06 4.69 9.58
CA GLY A 95 1.90 4.27 10.35
C GLY A 95 2.19 3.85 11.80
N THR A 96 3.43 3.97 12.27
CA THR A 96 3.78 3.82 13.69
C THR A 96 3.39 5.09 14.44
N LEU A 97 2.54 4.95 15.47
CA LEU A 97 2.18 6.06 16.35
C LEU A 97 3.17 6.15 17.53
N PRO A 98 3.49 7.36 18.02
CA PRO A 98 4.33 7.56 19.20
C PRO A 98 3.68 7.06 20.49
#